data_AF-B9VPV9-F1
#
_entry.id   AF-B9VPV9-F1
#
_cell.length_a   1.000
_cell.length_b   1.000
_cell.length_c   1.000
_cell.angle_alpha   90.00
_cell.angle_beta   90.00
_cell.angle_gamma   90.00
#
_symmetry.space_group_name_H-M   'P 1'
#
loop_
_entity.id
_entity.type
_entity.pdbx_description
1 polymer ?
#
loop_
_entity_poly.entity_id
_entity_poly.type
_entity_poly.pdbx_seq_one_letter_code
_entity_poly.pdbx_strand_id
1 'polypeptide(L)' 'KDLTSPTQRYIDSKVVKTRAEGEWLSFDVTDAVHEWLHHKDRNLGFKISLHCPCCTFVPSNNYIIPNKSEELEARFA' A
#
# COMPACT_ATOMS: atom_id res chain seq x y z
N LYS A 1 -12.85 -0.37 21.27
CA LYS A 1 -11.81 -0.19 20.23
C LYS A 1 -10.69 -1.15 20.60
N ASP A 2 -10.57 -2.26 19.89
CA ASP A 2 -9.73 -3.39 20.31
C ASP A 2 -8.25 -3.01 20.20
N LEU A 3 -7.56 -2.98 21.34
CA LEU A 3 -6.16 -2.54 21.48
C LEU A 3 -5.15 -3.52 20.86
N THR A 4 -5.63 -4.67 20.34
CA THR A 4 -4.84 -5.75 19.76
C THR A 4 -4.78 -5.73 18.23
N SER A 5 -5.51 -4.81 17.60
CA SER A 5 -5.49 -4.64 16.14
C SER A 5 -4.11 -4.11 15.71
N PRO A 6 -3.38 -4.74 14.77
CA PRO A 6 -2.15 -4.17 14.24
C PRO A 6 -2.46 -2.78 13.69
N THR A 7 -1.93 -1.73 14.32
CA THR A 7 -2.09 -0.34 13.87
C THR A 7 -1.23 -0.12 12.64
N GLN A 8 -1.70 -0.60 11.50
CA GLN A 8 -1.13 -0.25 10.20
C GLN A 8 -1.57 1.16 9.84
N ARG A 9 -0.64 1.96 9.31
CA ARG A 9 -0.90 3.31 8.81
C ARG A 9 -0.41 3.41 7.37
N TYR A 10 -1.17 4.13 6.55
CA TYR A 10 -0.78 4.48 5.20
C TYR A 10 0.44 5.44 5.21
N ILE A 11 1.36 5.27 4.26
CA ILE A 11 2.54 6.14 4.07
C ILE A 11 2.46 6.81 2.70
N ASP A 12 2.56 6.05 1.62
CA ASP A 12 2.58 6.53 0.23
C ASP A 12 2.12 5.41 -0.71
N SER A 13 1.84 5.76 -1.98
CA SER A 13 1.51 4.84 -3.07
C SER A 13 2.17 5.28 -4.38
N LYS A 14 2.41 4.33 -5.28
CA LYS A 14 2.96 4.64 -6.61
C LYS A 14 2.32 3.80 -7.70
N VAL A 15 2.11 4.42 -8.85
CA VAL A 15 1.70 3.70 -10.06
C VAL A 15 2.91 3.44 -10.94
N VAL A 16 3.07 2.16 -11.27
CA VAL A 16 4.25 1.63 -11.96
C VAL A 16 3.86 1.24 -13.38
N LYS A 17 4.61 1.72 -14.37
CA LYS A 17 4.40 1.35 -15.77
C LYS A 17 5.20 0.10 -16.10
N THR A 18 4.58 -0.85 -16.81
CA THR A 18 5.19 -2.15 -17.18
C THR A 18 6.31 -2.08 -18.23
N ARG A 19 6.77 -0.88 -18.62
CA ARG A 19 7.69 -0.68 -19.75
C ARG A 19 9.17 -0.68 -19.36
N ALA A 20 9.51 -0.62 -18.08
CA ALA A 20 10.89 -0.56 -17.60
C ALA A 20 11.21 -1.83 -16.80
N GLU A 21 11.93 -2.76 -17.43
CA GLU A 21 12.43 -3.96 -16.74
C GLU A 21 13.56 -3.56 -15.79
N GLY A 22 13.50 -4.03 -14.53
CA GLY A 22 14.54 -3.77 -13.53
C GLY A 22 14.57 -2.35 -12.95
N GLU A 23 13.47 -1.59 -13.03
CA GLU A 23 13.38 -0.26 -12.43
C GLU A 23 13.37 -0.31 -10.88
N TRP A 24 14.14 0.59 -10.27
CA TRP A 24 14.16 0.77 -8.81
C TRP A 24 13.07 1.75 -8.37
N LEU A 25 12.35 1.39 -7.31
CA LEU A 25 11.36 2.24 -6.65
C LEU A 25 11.89 2.69 -5.28
N SER A 26 11.57 3.92 -4.90
CA SER A 26 11.92 4.49 -3.59
C SER A 26 10.71 5.15 -2.94
N PHE A 27 10.58 5.01 -1.63
CA PHE A 27 9.54 5.66 -0.82
C PHE A 27 10.20 6.52 0.25
N ASP A 28 9.70 7.74 0.46
CA ASP A 28 10.12 8.53 1.61
C ASP A 28 9.44 7.99 2.85
N VAL A 29 10.24 7.45 3.76
CA VAL A 29 9.80 6.87 5.04
C VAL A 29 10.46 7.56 6.23
N THR A 30 11.02 8.76 6.03
CA THR A 30 11.84 9.47 7.02
C THR A 30 11.13 9.60 8.36
N ASP A 31 9.88 10.08 8.36
CA ASP A 31 9.10 10.27 9.58
C ASP A 31 8.82 8.95 10.32
N ALA A 32 8.52 7.88 9.57
CA ALA A 32 8.25 6.56 10.15
C ALA A 32 9.51 5.99 10.81
N VAL A 33 10.66 6.06 10.14
CA VAL A 33 11.93 5.60 10.71
C VAL A 33 12.34 6.46 11.91
N HIS A 34 12.13 7.78 11.86
CA HIS A 34 12.38 8.67 12.99
C HIS A 34 11.54 8.28 14.22
N GLU A 35 10.25 7.97 14.05
CA GLU A 35 9.40 7.46 15.12
C GLU A 35 9.89 6.12 15.70
N TRP A 36 10.43 5.24 14.85
CA TRP A 36 10.95 3.93 15.28
C TRP A 36 12.19 4.04 16.17
N LEU A 37 13.02 5.08 15.99
CA LEU A 37 14.18 5.31 16.84
C LEU A 37 13.81 5.54 18.32
N HIS A 38 12.58 5.96 18.59
CA HIS A 38 12.03 6.11 19.94
C HIS A 38 11.51 4.80 20.55
N HIS A 39 11.37 3.72 19.77
CA HIS A 39 10.74 2.45 20.15
C HIS A 39 11.70 1.25 19.96
N LYS A 40 12.89 1.32 20.55
CA LYS A 40 14.00 0.36 20.33
C LYS A 40 13.70 -1.07 20.78
N ASP A 41 12.69 -1.28 21.62
CA ASP A 41 12.23 -2.57 22.13
C ASP A 41 11.29 -3.30 21.16
N ARG A 42 10.86 -2.64 20.07
CA ARG A 42 9.86 -3.17 19.13
C ARG A 42 10.49 -3.54 17.80
N ASN A 43 10.06 -4.68 17.25
CA ASN A 43 10.33 -5.03 15.87
C ASN A 43 9.25 -4.41 14.96
N LEU A 44 9.65 -3.40 14.19
CA LEU A 44 8.77 -2.63 13.32
C LEU A 44 9.12 -2.89 11.85
N GLY A 45 8.18 -2.68 10.95
CA GLY A 45 8.39 -2.98 9.53
C GLY A 45 7.37 -2.31 8.62
N PHE A 46 7.71 -2.27 7.34
CA PHE A 46 6.83 -1.77 6.28
C PHE A 46 6.05 -2.91 5.65
N LYS A 47 4.86 -2.58 5.14
CA LYS A 47 4.02 -3.48 4.34
C LYS A 47 3.62 -2.75 3.07
N ILE A 48 4.28 -3.06 1.96
CA ILE A 48 3.87 -2.56 0.63
C ILE A 48 2.47 -3.10 0.34
N SER A 49 1.56 -2.35 -0.31
CA SER A 49 0.21 -2.82 -0.66
C SER A 49 -0.19 -2.91 -2.15
N LEU A 50 -1.14 -3.80 -2.49
CA LEU A 50 -1.74 -3.92 -3.82
C LEU A 50 -2.97 -3.05 -3.71
N HIS A 51 -3.23 -2.24 -4.72
CA HIS A 51 -4.42 -1.40 -4.70
C HIS A 51 -5.66 -2.27 -4.58
N CYS A 52 -6.56 -1.90 -3.67
CA CYS A 52 -7.85 -2.56 -3.55
C CYS A 52 -8.83 -1.82 -4.47
N PRO A 53 -9.32 -2.42 -5.56
CA PRO A 53 -10.22 -1.76 -6.50
C PRO A 53 -11.65 -1.63 -5.96
N CYS A 54 -11.81 -1.42 -4.64
CA CYS A 54 -13.11 -1.32 -3.98
C CYS A 54 -13.97 -0.15 -4.50
N CYS A 55 -13.38 0.74 -5.31
CA CYS A 55 -14.10 1.81 -5.98
C CYS A 55 -14.47 1.49 -7.42
N THR A 56 -13.90 0.47 -8.07
CA THR A 56 -14.12 0.13 -9.50
C THR A 56 -14.64 -1.28 -9.74
N PHE A 57 -14.61 -2.12 -8.71
CA PHE A 57 -15.03 -3.51 -8.76
C PHE A 57 -15.97 -3.82 -7.58
N VAL A 58 -17.09 -4.48 -7.87
CA VAL A 58 -18.05 -4.97 -6.89
C VAL A 58 -17.87 -6.49 -6.74
N PRO A 59 -17.22 -6.97 -5.65
CA PRO A 59 -16.87 -8.38 -5.53
C PRO A 59 -18.08 -9.33 -5.41
N SER A 60 -19.20 -8.86 -4.86
CA SER A 60 -20.38 -9.68 -4.58
C SER A 60 -21.07 -10.22 -5.84
N ASN A 61 -20.91 -9.55 -6.98
CA ASN A 61 -21.52 -9.92 -8.25
C ASN A 61 -20.53 -9.90 -9.42
N ASN A 62 -19.23 -9.83 -9.13
CA ASN A 62 -18.15 -9.81 -10.13
C ASN A 62 -18.34 -8.72 -11.21
N TYR A 63 -18.82 -7.54 -10.81
CA TYR A 63 -19.18 -6.45 -11.71
C TYR A 63 -18.13 -5.33 -11.70
N ILE A 64 -17.69 -4.91 -12.88
CA ILE A 64 -16.82 -3.74 -13.08
C ILE A 64 -17.71 -2.53 -13.34
N ILE A 65 -17.49 -1.43 -12.61
CA ILE A 65 -18.27 -0.20 -12.77
C ILE A 65 -17.84 0.50 -14.07
N PRO A 66 -18.72 0.57 -15.10
CA PRO A 66 -18.37 1.21 -16.36
C PRO A 66 -18.17 2.72 -16.17
N ASN A 67 -17.28 3.30 -16.97
CA ASN A 67 -16.91 4.72 -16.92
C ASN A 67 -16.29 5.19 -15.59
N LYS A 68 -15.80 4.25 -14.76
CA LYS A 68 -15.04 4.55 -13.55
C LYS A 68 -13.67 3.89 -13.66
N SER A 69 -12.63 4.70 -13.72
CA SER A 69 -11.24 4.24 -13.68
C SER A 69 -10.63 4.52 -12.32
N GLU A 70 -9.73 3.65 -11.89
CA GLU A 70 -8.96 3.80 -10.66
C GLU A 70 -7.53 3.36 -10.98
N GLU A 71 -6.56 4.08 -10.44
CA GLU A 71 -5.16 3.72 -10.60
C GLU A 71 -4.89 2.41 -9.85
N LEU A 72 -4.42 1.40 -10.59
CA LEU A 72 -4.07 0.10 -10.02
C LEU A 72 -2.60 0.13 -9.59
N GLU A 73 -2.36 0.01 -8.28
CA GLU A 73 -1.06 -0.27 -7.69
C GLU A 73 -0.81 -1.78 -7.72
N ALA A 74 0.28 -2.20 -8.36
CA ALA A 74 0.73 -3.59 -8.42
C ALA A 74 1.89 -3.83 -7.42
N ARG A 75 1.82 -4.88 -6.59
CA ARG A 75 2.93 -5.46 -5.84
C ARG A 75 3.43 -6.68 -6.59
N PHE A 76 4.74 -6.82 -6.65
CA PHE A 76 5.40 -8.06 -7.06
C PHE A 76 5.99 -8.76 -5.83
N ALA A 77 6.00 -10.10 -5.88
CA ALA A 77 6.37 -11.00 -4.78
C ALA A 77 7.88 -10.97 -4.47
#